data_AF-A0A6H5JJE6-F1
#
_entry.id   AF-A0A6H5JJE6-F1
#
_cell.length_a   1.000
_cell.length_b   1.000
_cell.length_c   1.000
_cell.angle_alpha   90.00
_cell.angle_beta   90.00
_cell.angle_gamma   90.00
#
_symmetry.space_group_name_H-M   'P 1'
#
loop_
_entity.id
_entity.type
_entity.pdbx_description
1 polymer ?
#
loop_
_entity_poly.entity_id
_entity_poly.type
_entity_poly.pdbx_seq_one_letter_code
_entity_poly.pdbx_strand_id
1 'polypeptide(L)'
;MGTSDERSAAESRHRAVEFIRMSSAARILCTASLGAMVWPRGLSQLALCRVFDVAIQDASWPTRLEGLALVKFHQANAGVVWPAFLKQLSLDDFNQPPEGVVWPASLQQLSLGNDFNQPMEGVVLPASLRQLSFGTTFNQPIAEVLWPASLQRLQAGPAKKLTFVVSPLTLPIPRVKA
;
A
#
# COMPACT_ATOMS: atom_id res chain seq x y z
N MET A 1 -11.64 26.65 -7.19
CA MET A 1 -10.31 26.40 -7.79
C MET A 1 -9.71 25.23 -7.02
N GLY A 2 -9.97 24.00 -7.46
CA GLY A 2 -9.31 22.83 -6.88
C GLY A 2 -7.91 22.76 -7.45
N THR A 3 -6.89 22.65 -6.60
CA THR A 3 -5.50 22.64 -7.04
C THR A 3 -5.23 21.38 -7.88
N SER A 4 -4.23 21.43 -8.76
CA SER A 4 -3.84 20.27 -9.57
C SER A 4 -3.50 19.04 -8.69
N ASP A 5 -3.08 19.28 -7.43
CA ASP A 5 -2.85 18.26 -6.42
C ASP A 5 -4.13 17.56 -5.95
N GLU A 6 -5.24 18.29 -5.79
CA GLU A 6 -6.53 17.69 -5.43
C GLU A 6 -7.09 16.79 -6.54
N ARG A 7 -6.85 17.12 -7.82
CA ARG A 7 -7.25 16.26 -8.95
C ARG A 7 -6.41 14.99 -9.04
N SER A 8 -5.10 15.09 -8.86
CA SER A 8 -4.19 13.95 -8.84
C SER A 8 -4.46 13.03 -7.64
N ALA A 9 -4.66 13.61 -6.46
CA ALA A 9 -5.08 12.89 -5.26
C ALA A 9 -6.46 12.25 -5.46
N ALA A 10 -7.40 12.92 -6.12
CA ALA A 10 -8.71 12.37 -6.45
C ALA A 10 -8.63 11.21 -7.45
N GLU A 11 -7.75 11.25 -8.46
CA GLU A 11 -7.58 10.16 -9.43
C GLU A 11 -6.88 8.93 -8.84
N SER A 12 -5.89 9.11 -7.95
CA SER A 12 -5.28 7.99 -7.21
C SER A 12 -6.21 7.40 -6.14
N ARG A 13 -6.95 8.26 -5.42
CA ARG A 13 -8.06 7.84 -4.54
C ARG A 13 -9.10 7.08 -5.35
N HIS A 14 -9.42 7.55 -6.56
CA HIS A 14 -10.31 6.85 -7.47
C HIS A 14 -9.73 5.49 -7.87
N ARG A 15 -8.45 5.38 -8.26
CA ARG A 15 -7.85 4.09 -8.67
C ARG A 15 -7.75 3.06 -7.55
N ALA A 16 -7.30 3.44 -6.36
CA ALA A 16 -7.20 2.53 -5.21
C ALA A 16 -8.58 2.14 -4.68
N VAL A 17 -9.55 3.05 -4.71
CA VAL A 17 -10.94 2.76 -4.33
C VAL A 17 -11.65 1.94 -5.40
N GLU A 18 -11.49 2.24 -6.70
CA GLU A 18 -12.04 1.47 -7.83
C GLU A 18 -11.50 0.03 -7.82
N PHE A 19 -10.21 -0.15 -7.50
CA PHE A 19 -9.60 -1.47 -7.35
C PHE A 19 -10.36 -2.38 -6.36
N ILE A 20 -10.88 -1.80 -5.27
CA ILE A 20 -11.69 -2.53 -4.28
C ILE A 20 -13.19 -2.48 -4.62
N ARG A 21 -13.66 -1.43 -5.31
CA ARG A 21 -15.06 -1.25 -5.75
C ARG A 21 -15.53 -2.30 -6.76
N MET A 22 -14.59 -2.91 -7.48
CA MET A 22 -14.85 -4.01 -8.43
C MET A 22 -15.08 -5.37 -7.75
N SER A 23 -15.00 -5.46 -6.42
CA SER A 23 -15.36 -6.64 -5.63
C SER A 23 -16.32 -6.26 -4.50
N SER A 24 -17.00 -7.24 -3.91
CA SER A 24 -17.95 -7.08 -2.80
C SER A 24 -17.25 -6.58 -1.52
N ALA A 25 -16.89 -5.30 -1.51
CA ALA A 25 -16.19 -4.65 -0.42
C ALA A 25 -17.17 -4.22 0.67
N ALA A 26 -16.93 -4.66 1.91
CA ALA A 26 -17.59 -4.06 3.05
C ALA A 26 -16.97 -2.69 3.33
N ARG A 27 -17.79 -1.64 3.36
CA ARG A 27 -17.39 -0.31 3.83
C ARG A 27 -17.86 -0.16 5.26
N ILE A 28 -16.96 -0.31 6.22
CA ILE A 28 -17.31 -0.22 7.64
C ILE A 28 -17.01 1.19 8.15
N LEU A 29 -18.04 1.81 8.75
CA LEU A 29 -17.94 3.07 9.46
C LEU A 29 -17.80 2.72 10.95
N CYS A 30 -16.57 2.53 11.44
CA CYS A 30 -16.36 2.14 12.84
C CYS A 30 -15.66 3.26 13.63
N THR A 31 -16.14 3.50 14.85
CA THR A 31 -15.52 4.37 15.87
C THR A 31 -14.97 3.55 17.04
N ALA A 32 -14.96 2.22 16.96
CA ALA A 32 -14.50 1.30 18.01
C ALA A 32 -13.23 0.53 17.58
N SER A 33 -12.49 -0.02 18.56
CA SER A 33 -11.29 -0.84 18.33
C SER A 33 -11.57 -2.00 17.37
N LEU A 34 -10.67 -2.22 16.40
CA LEU A 34 -10.79 -3.30 15.41
C LEU A 34 -10.73 -4.70 16.05
N GLY A 35 -10.17 -4.84 17.25
CA GLY A 35 -10.03 -6.12 17.93
C GLY A 35 -11.35 -6.75 18.40
N ALA A 36 -12.41 -5.94 18.53
CA ALA A 36 -13.75 -6.42 18.89
C ALA A 36 -14.69 -6.59 17.67
N MET A 37 -14.18 -6.36 16.46
CA MET A 37 -15.02 -6.33 15.26
C MET A 37 -15.34 -7.75 14.76
N VAL A 38 -16.63 -8.03 14.60
CA VAL A 38 -17.10 -9.26 13.94
C VAL A 38 -17.24 -8.98 12.44
N TRP A 39 -16.41 -9.64 11.64
CA TRP A 39 -16.42 -9.47 10.19
C TRP A 39 -17.45 -10.39 9.51
N PRO A 40 -18.07 -9.95 8.40
CA PRO A 40 -18.89 -10.83 7.56
C PRO A 40 -18.14 -12.10 7.15
N ARG A 41 -18.81 -13.25 7.17
CA ARG A 41 -18.23 -14.51 6.71
C ARG A 41 -17.88 -14.40 5.22
N GLY A 42 -16.67 -14.81 4.87
CA GLY A 42 -16.22 -14.82 3.47
C GLY A 42 -15.73 -13.47 2.94
N LEU A 43 -15.60 -12.45 3.79
CA LEU A 43 -15.05 -11.16 3.38
C LEU A 43 -13.62 -11.34 2.83
N SER A 44 -13.44 -11.05 1.54
CA SER A 44 -12.15 -11.14 0.84
C SER A 44 -11.54 -9.78 0.52
N GLN A 45 -12.33 -8.71 0.58
CA GLN A 45 -11.92 -7.35 0.26
C GLN A 45 -12.47 -6.38 1.30
N LEU A 46 -11.62 -5.50 1.82
CA LEU A 46 -11.99 -4.53 2.84
C LEU A 46 -11.41 -3.15 2.52
N ALA A 47 -12.24 -2.12 2.58
CA ALA A 47 -11.80 -0.73 2.50
C ALA A 47 -12.26 0.04 3.74
N LEU A 48 -11.31 0.63 4.46
CA LEU A 48 -11.54 1.51 5.60
C LEU A 48 -11.33 2.96 5.14
N CYS A 49 -12.43 3.70 4.89
CA CYS A 49 -12.41 4.96 4.15
C CYS A 49 -12.48 6.25 4.99
N ARG A 50 -12.63 6.17 6.31
CA ARG A 50 -12.86 7.34 7.18
C ARG A 50 -11.77 7.42 8.22
N VAL A 51 -11.31 8.65 8.55
CA VAL A 51 -10.27 9.02 9.52
C VAL A 51 -10.02 7.91 10.53
N PHE A 52 -9.07 7.04 10.21
CA PHE A 52 -8.79 5.83 10.98
C PHE A 52 -7.58 6.13 11.84
N ASP A 53 -7.81 6.86 12.93
CA ASP A 53 -6.77 7.13 13.94
C ASP A 53 -6.77 6.08 15.07
N VAL A 54 -7.47 4.96 14.83
CA VAL A 54 -7.51 3.81 15.73
C VAL A 54 -6.33 2.91 15.39
N ALA A 55 -5.57 2.53 16.41
CA ALA A 55 -4.49 1.57 16.28
C ALA A 55 -5.03 0.25 15.69
N ILE A 56 -4.43 -0.18 14.58
CA ILE A 56 -4.78 -1.45 13.92
C ILE A 56 -3.92 -2.62 14.42
N GLN A 57 -3.09 -2.39 15.45
CA GLN A 57 -2.18 -3.40 16.01
C GLN A 57 -2.95 -4.58 16.61
N ASP A 58 -4.11 -4.31 17.22
CA ASP A 58 -4.98 -5.33 17.81
C ASP A 58 -6.07 -5.82 16.86
N ALA A 59 -5.97 -5.51 15.56
CA ALA A 59 -7.02 -5.85 14.61
C ALA A 59 -7.10 -7.37 14.39
N SER A 60 -8.28 -7.95 14.68
CA SER A 60 -8.58 -9.34 14.37
C SER A 60 -9.08 -9.47 12.93
N TRP A 61 -8.19 -9.41 11.95
CA TRP A 61 -8.56 -9.40 10.52
C TRP A 61 -9.34 -10.65 10.06
N PRO A 62 -10.21 -10.54 9.05
CA PRO A 62 -10.87 -11.70 8.44
C PRO A 62 -9.85 -12.67 7.83
N THR A 63 -10.03 -13.97 8.07
CA THR A 63 -9.08 -15.02 7.64
C THR A 63 -8.99 -15.23 6.13
N ARG A 64 -9.95 -14.73 5.35
CA ARG A 64 -9.97 -14.80 3.87
C ARG A 64 -9.64 -13.48 3.21
N LEU A 65 -9.21 -12.48 3.98
CA LEU A 65 -8.96 -11.15 3.45
C LEU A 65 -7.75 -11.17 2.50
N GLU A 66 -8.02 -10.92 1.22
CA GLU A 66 -7.01 -10.90 0.15
C GLU A 66 -6.66 -9.47 -0.26
N GLY A 67 -7.56 -8.51 -0.10
CA GLY A 67 -7.29 -7.11 -0.40
C GLY A 67 -7.76 -6.17 0.71
N LEU A 68 -6.90 -5.22 1.04
CA LEU A 68 -7.10 -4.23 2.10
C LEU A 68 -6.71 -2.85 1.59
N ALA A 69 -7.61 -1.89 1.70
CA ALA A 69 -7.26 -0.47 1.63
C ALA A 69 -7.53 0.22 2.94
N LEU A 70 -6.52 0.95 3.41
CA LEU A 70 -6.60 1.87 4.52
C LEU A 70 -6.48 3.28 3.95
N VAL A 71 -7.51 4.11 4.15
CA VAL A 71 -7.53 5.51 3.72
C VAL A 71 -7.34 6.40 4.93
N LYS A 72 -6.50 7.45 4.80
CA LYS A 72 -6.13 8.34 5.92
C LYS A 72 -5.42 7.59 7.04
N PHE A 73 -4.44 6.76 6.68
CA PHE A 73 -3.71 5.94 7.62
C PHE A 73 -2.40 6.64 8.04
N HIS A 74 -2.46 7.39 9.15
CA HIS A 74 -1.33 8.19 9.65
C HIS A 74 -0.49 7.51 10.74
N GLN A 75 -0.92 6.32 11.18
CA GLN A 75 -0.35 5.59 12.30
C GLN A 75 0.97 4.90 11.96
N ALA A 76 1.81 4.70 12.98
CA ALA A 76 3.02 3.92 12.84
C ALA A 76 2.68 2.44 12.57
N ASN A 77 3.35 1.83 11.59
CA ASN A 77 3.11 0.45 11.17
C ASN A 77 3.97 -0.59 11.92
N ALA A 78 4.86 -0.15 12.81
CA ALA A 78 5.66 -1.04 13.63
C ALA A 78 4.74 -1.88 14.53
N GLY A 79 4.87 -3.21 14.46
CA GLY A 79 4.06 -4.15 15.25
C GLY A 79 2.67 -4.45 14.69
N VAL A 80 2.29 -3.92 13.52
CA VAL A 80 1.01 -4.29 12.89
C VAL A 80 1.08 -5.72 12.36
N VAL A 81 0.14 -6.56 12.80
CA VAL A 81 -0.05 -7.90 12.25
C VAL A 81 -1.01 -7.82 11.06
N TRP A 82 -0.47 -7.93 9.86
CA TRP A 82 -1.27 -7.95 8.64
C TRP A 82 -1.95 -9.31 8.40
N PRO A 83 -3.08 -9.37 7.68
CA PRO A 83 -3.73 -10.64 7.33
C PRO A 83 -2.78 -11.55 6.54
N ALA A 84 -2.64 -12.81 6.97
CA ALA A 84 -1.64 -13.72 6.43
C ALA A 84 -1.82 -14.06 4.93
N PHE A 85 -3.04 -13.95 4.41
CA PHE A 85 -3.38 -14.24 3.00
C PHE A 85 -3.56 -12.97 2.16
N LEU A 86 -3.16 -11.81 2.69
CA LEU A 86 -3.30 -10.55 1.98
C LEU A 86 -2.42 -10.56 0.73
N LYS A 87 -3.04 -10.37 -0.43
CA LYS A 87 -2.39 -10.28 -1.75
C LYS A 87 -2.21 -8.83 -2.17
N GLN A 88 -3.08 -7.93 -1.71
CA GLN A 88 -3.14 -6.55 -2.16
C GLN A 88 -3.32 -5.61 -0.95
N LEU A 89 -2.43 -4.62 -0.83
CA LEU A 89 -2.47 -3.62 0.22
C LEU A 89 -2.33 -2.22 -0.37
N SER A 90 -3.25 -1.33 0.02
CA SER A 90 -3.19 0.08 -0.30
C SER A 90 -3.22 0.91 0.98
N LEU A 91 -2.22 1.77 1.16
CA LEU A 91 -2.07 2.67 2.30
C LEU A 91 -2.16 4.12 1.81
N ASP A 92 -3.37 4.71 1.78
CA ASP A 92 -3.56 6.09 1.33
C ASP A 92 -3.29 7.10 2.46
N ASP A 93 -2.76 8.27 2.10
CA ASP A 93 -2.21 9.30 3.00
C ASP A 93 -1.19 8.76 4.05
N PHE A 94 -0.49 7.66 3.72
CA PHE A 94 0.58 7.08 4.53
C PHE A 94 1.92 7.78 4.25
N ASN A 95 2.55 8.32 5.30
CA ASN A 95 3.87 8.97 5.20
C ASN A 95 4.79 8.66 6.38
N GLN A 96 4.61 7.50 7.02
CA GLN A 96 5.49 7.03 8.11
C GLN A 96 6.63 6.17 7.56
N PRO A 97 7.81 6.13 8.20
CA PRO A 97 8.90 5.25 7.80
C PRO A 97 8.42 3.78 7.81
N PRO A 98 8.61 3.02 6.71
CA PRO A 98 8.22 1.60 6.65
C PRO A 98 9.29 0.65 7.22
N GLU A 99 10.32 1.18 7.89
CA GLU A 99 11.32 0.40 8.59
C GLU A 99 10.67 -0.42 9.72
N GLY A 100 11.06 -1.70 9.85
CA GLY A 100 10.51 -2.60 10.86
C GLY A 100 9.08 -3.11 10.58
N VAL A 101 8.47 -2.75 9.46
CA VAL A 101 7.16 -3.29 9.06
C VAL A 101 7.30 -4.73 8.56
N VAL A 102 6.57 -5.65 9.17
CA VAL A 102 6.51 -7.05 8.74
C VAL A 102 5.37 -7.23 7.75
N TRP A 103 5.66 -7.11 6.46
CA TRP A 103 4.66 -7.31 5.40
C TRP A 103 4.21 -8.78 5.29
N PRO A 104 2.95 -9.05 4.90
CA PRO A 104 2.46 -10.41 4.76
C PRO A 104 3.19 -11.13 3.61
N ALA A 105 3.58 -12.39 3.84
CA ALA A 105 4.39 -13.17 2.92
C ALA A 105 3.70 -13.48 1.58
N SER A 106 2.38 -13.33 1.50
CA SER A 106 1.59 -13.49 0.27
C SER A 106 1.39 -12.20 -0.52
N LEU A 107 1.90 -11.06 -0.05
CA LEU A 107 1.62 -9.75 -0.65
C LEU A 107 2.22 -9.66 -2.06
N GLN A 108 1.38 -9.41 -3.05
CA GLN A 108 1.76 -9.30 -4.46
C GLN A 108 1.73 -7.86 -4.95
N GLN A 109 0.87 -7.02 -4.36
CA GLN A 109 0.68 -5.63 -4.77
C GLN A 109 0.67 -4.74 -3.54
N LEU A 110 1.54 -3.74 -3.53
CA LEU A 110 1.64 -2.73 -2.49
C LEU A 110 1.53 -1.34 -3.12
N SER A 111 0.63 -0.52 -2.61
CA SER A 111 0.52 0.90 -2.96
C SER A 111 0.77 1.75 -1.72
N LEU A 112 1.86 2.51 -1.75
CA LEU A 112 2.19 3.51 -0.75
C LEU A 112 1.61 4.84 -1.25
N GLY A 113 0.73 5.46 -0.44
CA GLY A 113 -0.16 6.55 -0.81
C GLY A 113 0.50 7.79 -1.39
N ASN A 114 -0.33 8.74 -1.84
CA ASN A 114 0.15 9.89 -2.61
C ASN A 114 1.19 10.74 -1.89
N ASP A 115 1.08 10.83 -0.56
CA ASP A 115 1.92 11.66 0.30
C ASP A 115 3.19 10.94 0.81
N PHE A 116 3.37 9.66 0.48
CA PHE A 116 4.52 8.88 0.94
C PHE A 116 5.84 9.42 0.37
N ASN A 117 6.70 9.92 1.26
CA ASN A 117 8.02 10.45 0.91
C ASN A 117 9.10 10.03 1.91
N GLN A 118 9.06 8.78 2.38
CA GLN A 118 10.03 8.22 3.33
C GLN A 118 11.05 7.31 2.63
N PRO A 119 12.29 7.23 3.14
CA PRO A 119 13.31 6.37 2.56
C PRO A 119 12.89 4.90 2.62
N MET A 120 13.34 4.13 1.62
CA MET A 120 13.07 2.69 1.51
C MET A 120 14.33 1.84 1.78
N GLU A 121 15.44 2.48 2.16
CA GLU A 121 16.66 1.81 2.57
C GLU A 121 16.40 0.97 3.83
N GLY A 122 16.92 -0.25 3.89
CA GLY A 122 16.71 -1.17 5.01
C GLY A 122 15.32 -1.80 5.11
N VAL A 123 14.37 -1.42 4.24
CA VAL A 123 13.01 -1.98 4.26
C VAL A 123 13.00 -3.37 3.65
N VAL A 124 12.49 -4.36 4.41
CA VAL A 124 12.36 -5.74 3.95
C VAL A 124 11.03 -5.92 3.23
N LEU A 125 11.05 -5.97 1.90
CA LEU A 125 9.86 -6.24 1.09
C LEU A 125 9.58 -7.76 0.98
N PRO A 126 8.32 -8.19 0.88
CA PRO A 126 8.00 -9.61 0.80
C PRO A 126 8.46 -10.21 -0.54
N ALA A 127 9.00 -11.43 -0.50
CA ALA A 127 9.54 -12.12 -1.67
C ALA A 127 8.51 -12.47 -2.76
N SER A 128 7.22 -12.31 -2.47
CA SER A 128 6.12 -12.48 -3.41
C SER A 128 5.73 -11.19 -4.15
N LEU A 129 6.30 -10.03 -3.77
CA LEU A 129 5.85 -8.74 -4.26
C LEU A 129 6.12 -8.60 -5.76
N ARG A 130 5.08 -8.38 -6.54
CA ARG A 130 5.14 -8.22 -8.01
C ARG A 130 5.01 -6.77 -8.43
N GLN A 131 4.23 -6.00 -7.69
CA GLN A 131 3.95 -4.61 -8.02
C GLN A 131 4.09 -3.74 -6.78
N LEU A 132 4.89 -2.67 -6.92
CA LEU A 132 4.99 -1.60 -5.94
C LEU A 132 4.70 -0.27 -6.63
N SER A 133 3.80 0.50 -6.04
CA SER A 133 3.53 1.87 -6.47
C SER A 133 3.81 2.82 -5.32
N PHE A 134 4.55 3.89 -5.62
CA PHE A 134 4.68 5.07 -4.78
C PHE A 134 3.73 6.16 -5.25
N GLY A 135 3.41 7.06 -4.31
CA GLY A 135 2.66 8.27 -4.55
C GLY A 135 3.35 9.30 -5.43
N THR A 136 2.68 10.43 -5.61
CA THR A 136 3.16 11.55 -6.43
C THR A 136 4.21 12.40 -5.73
N THR A 137 4.27 12.38 -4.40
CA THR A 137 5.24 13.16 -3.62
C THR A 137 6.57 12.44 -3.41
N PHE A 138 6.67 11.15 -3.75
CA PHE A 138 7.85 10.34 -3.47
C PHE A 138 9.10 10.88 -4.17
N ASN A 139 10.04 11.38 -3.38
CA ASN A 139 11.29 11.98 -3.83
C ASN A 139 12.54 11.40 -3.16
N GLN A 140 12.49 10.16 -2.65
CA GLN A 140 13.63 9.54 -1.97
C GLN A 140 14.51 8.69 -2.91
N PRO A 141 15.83 8.58 -2.66
CA PRO A 141 16.72 7.74 -3.46
C PRO A 141 16.27 6.28 -3.42
N ILE A 142 16.49 5.57 -4.54
CA ILE A 142 16.09 4.16 -4.70
C ILE A 142 17.26 3.22 -5.06
N ALA A 143 18.48 3.75 -5.11
CA ALA A 143 19.66 3.00 -5.53
C ALA A 143 20.03 1.89 -4.53
N GLU A 144 19.92 2.20 -3.23
CA GLU A 144 20.27 1.29 -2.12
C GLU A 144 19.07 0.43 -1.65
N VAL A 145 17.98 0.41 -2.41
CA VAL A 145 16.78 -0.35 -2.03
C VAL A 145 16.92 -1.79 -2.52
N LEU A 146 16.74 -2.74 -1.60
CA LEU A 146 16.73 -4.16 -1.92
C LEU A 146 15.35 -4.56 -2.48
N TRP A 147 15.27 -4.66 -3.80
CA TRP A 147 14.06 -5.10 -4.49
C TRP A 147 13.92 -6.63 -4.46
N PRO A 148 12.71 -7.17 -4.21
CA PRO A 148 12.50 -8.61 -4.29
C PRO A 148 12.64 -9.08 -5.74
N ALA A 149 13.23 -10.26 -5.96
CA ALA A 149 13.45 -10.81 -7.30
C ALA A 149 12.16 -11.03 -8.11
N SER A 150 11.01 -11.12 -7.43
CA SER A 150 9.69 -11.24 -8.03
C SER A 150 9.12 -9.92 -8.55
N LEU A 151 9.75 -8.77 -8.27
CA LEU A 151 9.20 -7.47 -8.62
C LEU A 151 9.16 -7.29 -10.13
N GLN A 152 7.98 -7.09 -10.68
CA GLN A 152 7.72 -6.95 -12.11
C GLN A 152 7.44 -5.50 -12.51
N ARG A 153 6.85 -4.73 -11.58
CA ARG A 153 6.46 -3.34 -11.79
C ARG A 153 6.84 -2.49 -10.60
N LEU A 154 7.57 -1.42 -10.86
CA LEU A 154 7.80 -0.32 -9.93
C LEU A 154 7.31 0.97 -10.58
N GLN A 155 6.40 1.67 -9.92
CA GLN A 155 5.84 2.94 -10.37
C GLN A 155 6.07 4.01 -9.30
N ALA A 156 6.53 5.19 -9.71
CA ALA A 156 6.44 6.41 -8.91
C ALA A 156 5.63 7.46 -9.67
N GLY A 157 5.00 8.39 -8.94
CA GLY A 157 4.23 9.45 -9.57
C GLY A 157 5.09 10.48 -10.32
N PRO A 158 4.47 11.45 -11.00
CA PRO A 158 5.08 12.24 -12.07
C PRO A 158 6.33 13.05 -11.67
N ALA A 159 6.52 13.36 -10.38
CA ALA A 159 7.73 14.01 -9.87
C ALA A 159 9.00 13.16 -10.05
N LYS A 160 8.84 11.83 -10.06
CA LYS A 160 9.86 10.86 -10.43
C LYS A 160 9.28 9.97 -11.52
N LYS A 161 9.62 10.23 -12.79
CA LYS A 161 9.25 9.37 -13.92
C LYS A 161 10.01 8.03 -13.87
N LEU A 162 9.80 7.28 -12.80
CA LEU A 162 10.32 5.95 -12.56
C LEU A 162 9.22 4.98 -12.97
N THR A 163 9.38 4.37 -14.12
CA THR A 163 8.54 3.26 -14.55
C THR A 163 9.48 2.14 -14.92
N PHE A 164 9.67 1.20 -13.99
CA PHE A 164 10.42 -0.02 -14.26
C PHE A 164 9.42 -1.11 -14.60
N VAL A 165 9.47 -1.57 -15.85
CA VAL A 165 8.83 -2.81 -16.26
C VAL A 165 9.96 -3.82 -16.36
N VAL A 166 10.07 -4.69 -15.36
CA VAL A 166 11.11 -5.72 -15.34
C VAL A 166 10.68 -6.80 -16.33
N SER A 167 11.41 -6.92 -17.44
CA SER A 167 11.27 -8.06 -18.35
C SER A 167 11.92 -9.29 -17.68
N PRO A 168 11.37 -10.51 -17.86
CA PRO A 168 11.76 -11.69 -17.06
C PRO A 168 13.22 -12.20 -17.26
N LEU A 169 14.10 -11.45 -17.92
CA LEU A 169 15.45 -11.91 -18.31
C LEU A 169 16.60 -10.93 -17.99
N THR A 170 16.39 -9.84 -17.25
CA THR A 170 17.48 -8.92 -16.90
C THR A 170 17.37 -8.45 -15.46
N LEU A 171 18.48 -8.56 -14.72
CA LEU A 171 18.62 -8.01 -13.37
C LEU A 171 18.13 -6.54 -13.34
N PRO A 172 17.40 -6.12 -12.29
CA PRO A 172 16.88 -4.76 -12.19
C PRO A 172 18.02 -3.78 -11.97
N ILE A 173 18.50 -3.14 -13.05
CA ILE A 173 19.38 -1.97 -12.97
C ILE A 173 18.49 -0.73 -13.03
N PRO A 174 18.44 0.11 -11.99
CA PRO A 174 17.65 1.34 -12.02
C PRO A 174 18.24 2.32 -13.06
N ARG A 175 17.63 2.38 -14.25
CA ARG A 175 17.83 3.49 -15.20
C ARG A 175 16.92 4.66 -14.82
N VAL A 176 17.50 5.68 -14.18
CA VAL A 176 16.90 7.01 -14.13
C VAL A 176 16.96 7.59 -15.54
N LYS A 177 15.82 7.85 -16.17
CA LYS A 177 15.79 8.66 -17.39
C LYS A 177 15.95 10.12 -16.97
N ALA A 178 17.06 10.73 -17.41
CA ALA A 178 17.27 12.17 -17.38
C ALA A 178 16.20 12.91 -18.19
#